data_AF-A0A0C2G898-F1
#
_entry.id   AF-A0A0C2G898-F1
#
_cell.length_a   1.000
_cell.length_b   1.000
_cell.length_c   1.000
_cell.angle_alpha   90.00
_cell.angle_beta   90.00
_cell.angle_gamma   90.00
#
_symmetry.space_group_name_H-M   'P 1'
#
loop_
_entity.id
_entity.type
_entity.pdbx_description
1 polymer ?
#
loop_
_entity_poly.entity_id
_entity_poly.type
_entity_poly.pdbx_seq_one_letter_code
_entity_poly.pdbx_strand_id
1 'polypeptide(L)'
;MPKETENGEKVVVKMTEDIIAEEVNRLVSLKPQPRNGERKHREKPEKPQEKPQEGRATPEETPEQNHHVEVEESPLEVYDDEDKIKWSREPIDDLLLTEIRPVPDLPRVENLRLNGVGFADALMVHEFVHNFAHVLEIDRSTLPSLGAFCAGLVGDAEHFDKVIHLTQSLFRLSLEYPGLPAGKR
;
A
#
# COMPACT_ATOMS: atom_id res chain seq x y z
N MET A 1 23.28 2.26 -21.95
CA MET A 1 24.03 1.15 -21.31
C MET A 1 25.52 1.33 -21.61
N PRO A 2 26.43 1.19 -20.63
CA PRO A 2 27.86 1.25 -20.89
C PRO A 2 28.24 0.11 -21.82
N LYS A 3 28.95 0.42 -22.91
CA LYS A 3 29.51 -0.59 -23.81
C LYS A 3 30.97 -0.77 -23.42
N GLU A 4 31.35 -2.00 -23.09
CA GLU A 4 32.74 -2.35 -22.80
C GLU A 4 33.51 -2.44 -24.12
N THR A 5 34.62 -1.70 -24.23
CA THR A 5 35.61 -1.93 -25.29
C THR A 5 36.59 -3.02 -24.88
N GLU A 6 37.20 -3.68 -25.86
CA GLU A 6 38.07 -4.88 -25.73
C GLU A 6 39.22 -4.76 -24.69
N ASN A 7 39.57 -3.53 -24.29
CA ASN A 7 40.60 -3.25 -23.29
C ASN A 7 40.06 -3.10 -21.84
N GLY A 8 38.82 -3.49 -21.56
CA GLY A 8 38.27 -3.58 -20.20
C GLY A 8 37.95 -2.24 -19.51
N GLU A 9 38.08 -1.11 -20.20
CA GLU A 9 37.73 0.20 -19.65
C GLU A 9 36.24 0.53 -19.92
N LYS A 10 35.48 0.77 -18.86
CA LYS A 10 34.04 1.07 -18.92
C LYS A 10 33.83 2.56 -19.20
N VAL A 11 33.64 2.93 -20.46
CA VAL A 11 33.27 4.29 -20.84
C VAL A 11 31.75 4.42 -20.91
N VAL A 12 31.19 5.40 -20.20
CA VAL A 12 29.79 5.80 -20.37
C VAL A 12 29.66 6.50 -21.72
N VAL A 13 29.22 5.76 -22.73
CA VAL A 13 28.91 6.32 -24.04
C VAL A 13 27.71 7.26 -23.87
N LYS A 14 27.98 8.57 -23.89
CA LYS A 14 26.93 9.59 -23.96
C LYS A 14 26.24 9.43 -25.30
N MET A 15 24.98 9.01 -25.30
CA MET A 15 24.17 9.03 -26.52
C MET A 15 23.97 10.47 -26.93
N THR A 16 24.31 10.80 -28.18
CA THR A 16 24.06 12.12 -28.75
C THR A 16 22.56 12.31 -28.96
N GLU A 17 22.09 13.56 -28.90
CA GLU A 17 20.67 13.90 -29.07
C GLU A 17 20.10 13.38 -30.39
N ASP A 18 20.93 13.32 -31.44
CA ASP A 18 20.55 12.79 -32.76
C ASP A 18 20.17 11.31 -32.73
N ILE A 19 20.89 10.49 -31.96
CA ILE A 19 20.62 9.05 -31.82
C ILE A 19 19.31 8.85 -31.05
N ILE A 20 19.06 9.69 -30.05
CA ILE A 20 17.82 9.66 -29.27
C ILE A 20 16.64 10.09 -30.16
N ALA A 21 16.81 11.14 -30.96
CA ALA A 21 15.79 11.63 -31.86
C ALA A 21 15.43 10.60 -32.94
N GLU A 22 16.42 9.92 -33.51
CA GLU A 22 16.21 8.87 -34.51
C GLU A 22 15.44 7.68 -33.92
N GLU A 23 15.80 7.23 -32.73
CA GLU A 23 15.12 6.11 -32.08
C GLU A 23 13.69 6.47 -31.63
N VAL A 24 13.47 7.71 -31.18
CA VAL A 24 12.11 8.22 -30.88
C VAL A 24 11.26 8.24 -32.15
N ASN A 25 11.79 8.70 -33.28
CA ASN A 25 11.05 8.74 -34.54
C ASN A 25 10.71 7.34 -35.06
N ARG A 26 11.62 6.39 -34.88
CA ARG A 26 11.41 4.98 -35.19
C ARG A 26 10.29 4.37 -34.34
N LEU A 27 10.26 4.68 -33.04
CA LEU A 27 9.21 4.21 -32.12
C LEU A 27 7.84 4.83 -32.42
N VAL A 28 7.80 6.11 -32.81
CA VAL A 28 6.54 6.77 -33.23
C VAL A 28 6.00 6.16 -34.51
N SER A 29 6.87 5.77 -35.45
CA SER A 29 6.47 5.12 -36.70
C SER A 29 5.93 3.69 -36.52
N LEU A 30 6.28 3.04 -35.40
CA LEU A 30 5.80 1.70 -35.04
C LEU A 30 4.49 1.72 -34.23
N LYS A 31 4.02 2.89 -33.79
CA LYS A 31 2.72 3.00 -33.10
C LYS A 31 1.58 2.91 -34.11
N PRO A 32 0.65 1.95 -33.98
CA PRO A 32 -0.54 1.90 -34.82
C PRO A 32 -1.43 3.11 -34.56
N GLN A 33 -2.02 3.67 -35.62
CA GLN A 33 -2.94 4.81 -35.51
C GLN A 33 -4.13 4.46 -34.59
N PRO A 34 -4.57 5.39 -33.71
CA PRO A 34 -5.82 5.21 -33.00
C PRO A 34 -6.96 5.18 -34.02
N ARG A 35 -7.66 4.05 -34.10
CA ARG A 35 -8.90 3.93 -34.86
C ARG A 35 -9.94 4.84 -34.22
N ASN A 36 -10.12 6.02 -34.81
CA ASN A 36 -11.08 7.03 -34.40
C ASN A 36 -12.50 6.43 -34.51
N GLY A 37 -13.04 5.98 -33.38
CA GLY A 37 -14.38 5.43 -33.29
C GLY A 37 -15.32 6.47 -32.70
N GLU A 38 -15.90 7.33 -33.54
CA GLU A 38 -17.06 8.14 -33.19
C GLU A 38 -18.18 7.22 -32.68
N ARG A 39 -18.33 7.10 -31.36
CA ARG A 39 -19.51 6.46 -30.77
C ARG A 39 -20.66 7.46 -30.82
N LYS A 40 -21.44 7.43 -31.92
CA LYS A 40 -22.78 8.02 -31.94
C LYS A 40 -23.61 7.39 -30.81
N HIS A 41 -23.98 8.21 -29.83
CA HIS A 41 -24.93 7.87 -28.79
C HIS A 41 -26.27 7.55 -29.44
N ARG A 42 -26.65 6.27 -29.54
CA ARG A 42 -27.98 5.86 -29.99
C ARG A 42 -28.89 5.84 -28.77
N GLU A 43 -29.65 6.92 -28.60
CA GLU A 43 -30.73 7.01 -27.62
C GLU A 43 -31.69 5.83 -27.78
N LYS A 44 -31.94 5.11 -26.69
CA LYS A 44 -33.04 4.14 -26.59
C LYS A 44 -34.33 4.92 -26.31
N PRO A 45 -35.43 4.73 -27.06
CA PRO A 45 -36.70 5.29 -26.65
C PRO A 45 -37.32 4.44 -25.52
N GLU A 46 -37.81 5.13 -24.49
CA GLU A 46 -38.63 4.62 -23.41
C GLU A 46 -39.95 4.04 -23.95
N LYS A 47 -40.40 2.92 -23.38
CA LYS A 47 -41.77 2.38 -23.56
C LYS A 47 -42.67 2.88 -22.42
N PRO A 48 -43.87 3.41 -22.70
CA PRO A 48 -44.88 3.65 -21.68
C PRO A 48 -45.51 2.34 -21.17
N GLN A 49 -45.74 2.28 -19.86
CA GLN A 49 -46.47 1.23 -19.14
C GLN A 49 -47.96 1.25 -19.44
N GLU A 50 -48.61 0.08 -19.52
CA GLU A 50 -50.01 -0.07 -19.11
C GLU A 50 -50.27 -1.46 -18.48
N LYS A 51 -51.29 -1.50 -17.63
CA LYS A 51 -51.51 -2.38 -16.46
C LYS A 51 -52.49 -3.57 -16.75
N PRO A 52 -52.80 -4.46 -15.77
CA PRO A 52 -52.90 -5.92 -15.92
C PRO A 52 -54.32 -6.50 -16.02
N GLN A 53 -54.47 -7.79 -16.38
CA GLN A 53 -55.55 -8.68 -15.89
C GLN A 53 -55.34 -10.18 -16.19
N GLU A 54 -55.92 -11.01 -15.30
CA GLU A 54 -55.78 -12.46 -15.07
C GLU A 54 -56.49 -13.40 -16.07
N GLY A 55 -56.11 -14.69 -16.11
CA GLY A 55 -56.99 -15.77 -16.60
C GLY A 55 -56.36 -17.13 -16.98
N ARG A 56 -56.33 -18.07 -16.01
CA ARG A 56 -56.44 -19.57 -16.03
C ARG A 56 -56.12 -20.47 -17.27
N ALA A 57 -55.45 -21.60 -16.91
CA ALA A 57 -55.64 -23.02 -17.31
C ALA A 57 -54.94 -23.64 -18.56
N THR A 58 -53.85 -24.41 -18.29
CA THR A 58 -53.43 -25.79 -18.69
C THR A 58 -53.71 -26.42 -20.09
N PRO A 59 -53.00 -27.52 -20.51
CA PRO A 59 -52.06 -27.56 -21.63
C PRO A 59 -52.45 -28.51 -22.79
N GLU A 60 -51.82 -28.41 -23.97
CA GLU A 60 -51.85 -29.50 -24.97
C GLU A 60 -50.63 -29.53 -25.90
N GLU A 61 -50.30 -30.75 -26.32
CA GLU A 61 -49.05 -31.28 -26.91
C GLU A 61 -48.92 -31.11 -28.43
N THR A 62 -47.69 -31.19 -28.99
CA THR A 62 -47.22 -32.16 -30.02
C THR A 62 -45.83 -31.80 -30.62
N PRO A 63 -45.09 -32.75 -31.24
CA PRO A 63 -43.63 -32.85 -31.08
C PRO A 63 -42.81 -32.82 -32.40
N GLU A 64 -41.48 -32.96 -32.23
CA GLU A 64 -40.45 -33.44 -33.18
C GLU A 64 -39.94 -32.53 -34.31
N GLN A 65 -38.63 -32.24 -34.26
CA GLN A 65 -37.68 -32.71 -35.29
C GLN A 65 -36.22 -32.50 -34.85
N ASN A 66 -35.48 -33.61 -34.83
CA ASN A 66 -34.04 -33.69 -34.57
C ASN A 66 -33.26 -33.04 -35.73
N HIS A 67 -32.35 -32.13 -35.42
CA HIS A 67 -31.26 -31.74 -36.34
C HIS A 67 -29.92 -32.03 -35.67
N HIS A 68 -29.18 -32.94 -36.29
CA HIS A 68 -27.82 -33.31 -35.96
C HIS A 68 -26.91 -32.10 -36.23
N VAL A 69 -26.17 -31.61 -35.21
CA VAL A 69 -25.20 -30.52 -35.36
C VAL A 69 -23.80 -31.12 -35.30
N GLU A 70 -23.11 -31.15 -36.43
CA GLU A 70 -21.65 -31.34 -36.46
C GLU A 70 -21.01 -30.04 -35.95
N VAL A 71 -20.24 -30.14 -34.87
CA VAL A 71 -19.51 -29.02 -34.29
C VAL A 71 -18.18 -28.90 -35.03
N GLU A 72 -18.09 -27.91 -35.92
CA GLU A 72 -16.83 -27.45 -36.48
C GLU A 72 -16.14 -26.57 -35.43
N GLU A 73 -15.07 -27.06 -34.79
CA GLU A 73 -14.27 -26.30 -33.84
C GLU A 73 -13.58 -25.13 -34.57
N SER A 74 -14.18 -23.94 -34.47
CA SER A 74 -13.65 -22.73 -35.08
C SER A 74 -12.36 -22.27 -34.36
N PRO A 75 -11.25 -21.96 -35.05
CA PRO A 75 -9.97 -21.50 -34.45
C PRO A 75 -9.99 -20.16 -33.69
N LEU A 76 -11.17 -19.58 -33.45
CA LEU A 76 -11.34 -18.23 -32.91
C LEU A 76 -11.17 -18.13 -31.39
N GLU A 77 -11.18 -19.26 -30.66
CA GLU A 77 -11.05 -19.25 -29.20
C GLU A 77 -9.60 -19.15 -28.70
N VAL A 78 -8.62 -19.58 -29.49
CA VAL A 78 -7.19 -19.57 -29.10
C VAL A 78 -6.62 -18.15 -29.03
N TYR A 79 -7.08 -17.26 -29.92
CA TYR A 79 -6.60 -15.87 -29.97
C TYR A 79 -7.00 -15.06 -28.73
N ASP A 80 -8.18 -15.34 -28.17
CA ASP A 80 -8.68 -14.61 -26.99
C ASP A 80 -7.91 -15.01 -25.72
N ASP A 81 -7.45 -16.25 -25.62
CA ASP A 81 -6.62 -16.72 -24.50
C ASP A 81 -5.17 -16.24 -24.60
N GLU A 82 -4.56 -16.27 -25.78
CA GLU A 82 -3.20 -15.75 -25.96
C GLU A 82 -3.11 -14.26 -25.61
N ASP A 83 -4.13 -13.50 -25.99
CA ASP A 83 -4.17 -12.07 -25.69
C ASP A 83 -4.40 -11.85 -24.19
N LYS A 84 -5.33 -12.56 -23.53
CA LYS A 84 -5.50 -12.51 -22.05
C LYS A 84 -4.21 -12.84 -21.30
N ILE A 85 -3.43 -13.80 -21.79
CA ILE A 85 -2.13 -14.18 -21.21
C ILE A 85 -1.07 -13.08 -21.42
N LYS A 86 -1.12 -12.34 -22.55
CA LYS A 86 -0.24 -11.18 -22.79
C LYS A 86 -0.61 -10.01 -21.86
N TRP A 87 -1.89 -9.68 -21.73
CA TRP A 87 -2.38 -8.62 -20.83
C TRP A 87 -2.05 -8.90 -19.36
N SER A 88 -2.16 -10.15 -18.90
CA SER A 88 -1.80 -10.54 -17.54
C SER A 88 -0.30 -10.57 -17.25
N ARG A 89 0.53 -10.49 -18.30
CA ARG A 89 2.00 -10.39 -18.21
C ARG A 89 2.50 -8.96 -18.37
N GLU A 90 1.63 -8.02 -18.73
CA GLU A 90 2.00 -6.61 -18.72
C GLU A 90 2.33 -6.20 -17.28
N PRO A 91 3.50 -5.59 -17.04
CA PRO A 91 3.84 -5.06 -15.73
C PRO A 91 2.75 -4.07 -15.30
N ILE A 92 2.10 -4.34 -14.17
CA ILE A 92 1.20 -3.39 -13.56
C ILE A 92 2.06 -2.22 -13.06
N ASP A 93 1.78 -1.02 -13.57
CA ASP A 93 2.49 0.19 -13.16
C ASP A 93 1.95 0.68 -11.80
N ASP A 94 2.53 0.15 -10.71
CA ASP A 94 2.20 0.50 -9.31
C ASP A 94 2.50 1.97 -8.94
N LEU A 95 3.01 2.77 -9.88
CA LEU A 95 3.27 4.20 -9.68
C LEU A 95 2.00 5.06 -9.83
N LEU A 96 0.94 4.52 -10.46
CA LEU A 96 -0.29 5.26 -10.71
C LEU A 96 -1.31 4.99 -9.59
N LEU A 97 -1.34 5.86 -8.57
CA LEU A 97 -2.47 5.91 -7.64
C LEU A 97 -3.73 6.36 -8.41
N THR A 98 -4.63 5.42 -8.69
CA THR A 98 -5.94 5.68 -9.30
C THR A 98 -6.85 6.51 -8.39
N GLU A 99 -6.62 6.44 -7.07
CA GLU A 99 -7.32 7.22 -6.05
C GLU A 99 -6.32 7.96 -5.17
N ILE A 100 -6.31 9.30 -5.25
CA ILE A 100 -5.51 10.13 -4.35
C ILE A 100 -6.23 10.19 -3.00
N ARG A 101 -5.83 9.33 -2.06
CA ARG A 101 -6.26 9.46 -0.66
C ARG A 101 -5.48 10.61 -0.01
N PRO A 102 -6.14 11.59 0.64
CA PRO A 102 -5.41 12.60 1.39
C PRO A 102 -4.58 11.93 2.48
N VAL A 103 -3.35 12.39 2.67
CA VAL A 103 -2.51 11.94 3.78
C VAL A 103 -3.27 12.28 5.08
N PRO A 104 -3.42 11.32 6.02
CA PRO A 104 -4.06 11.61 7.29
C PRO A 104 -3.28 12.69 8.03
N ASP A 105 -3.97 13.55 8.78
CA ASP A 105 -3.31 14.46 9.69
C ASP A 105 -2.55 13.66 10.76
N LEU A 106 -1.23 13.81 10.77
CA LEU A 106 -0.34 13.21 11.76
C LEU A 106 0.11 14.32 12.72
N PRO A 107 -0.64 14.58 13.81
CA PRO A 107 -0.26 15.62 14.74
C PRO A 107 1.09 15.29 15.37
N ARG A 108 1.89 16.33 15.58
CA ARG A 108 3.18 16.18 16.26
C ARG A 108 2.95 15.79 17.72
N VAL A 109 3.83 14.94 18.25
CA VAL A 109 3.83 14.61 19.68
C VAL A 109 4.02 15.89 20.50
N GLU A 110 3.15 16.07 21.49
CA GLU A 110 3.19 17.22 22.40
C GLU A 110 4.54 17.30 23.11
N ASN A 111 5.04 18.52 23.30
CA ASN A 111 6.29 18.82 24.02
C ASN A 111 7.55 18.09 23.51
N LEU A 112 7.51 17.54 22.29
CA LEU A 112 8.67 16.90 21.67
C LEU A 112 9.74 17.92 21.31
N ARG A 113 10.76 18.06 22.17
CA ARG A 113 11.94 18.91 21.94
C ARG A 113 13.25 18.12 21.89
N LEU A 114 13.18 16.80 22.07
CA LEU A 114 14.30 15.87 21.95
C LEU A 114 14.72 15.69 20.49
N ASN A 115 15.99 15.36 20.27
CA ASN A 115 16.47 14.89 18.98
C ASN A 115 15.95 13.47 18.68
N GLY A 116 16.14 12.98 17.45
CA GLY A 116 15.60 11.68 17.04
C GLY A 116 16.05 10.51 17.91
N VAL A 117 17.33 10.48 18.31
CA VAL A 117 17.87 9.45 19.20
C VAL A 117 17.25 9.56 20.61
N GLY A 118 17.24 10.75 21.19
CA GLY A 118 16.66 10.96 22.51
C GLY A 118 15.16 10.65 22.56
N PHE A 119 14.43 10.90 21.48
CA PHE A 119 13.02 10.51 21.39
C PHE A 119 12.85 8.99 21.27
N ALA A 120 13.70 8.30 20.51
CA ALA A 120 13.67 6.84 20.42
C ALA A 120 13.96 6.18 21.78
N ASP A 121 14.96 6.67 22.50
CA ASP A 121 15.27 6.20 23.86
C ASP A 121 14.12 6.48 24.83
N ALA A 122 13.53 7.68 24.75
CA ALA A 122 12.38 8.05 25.57
C ALA A 122 11.17 7.15 25.29
N LEU A 123 10.89 6.84 24.02
CA LEU A 123 9.84 5.90 23.62
C LEU A 123 10.10 4.51 24.16
N MET A 124 11.33 4.01 24.05
CA MET A 124 11.70 2.69 24.54
C MET A 124 11.45 2.56 26.05
N VAL A 125 11.88 3.54 26.84
CA VAL A 125 11.65 3.56 28.28
C VAL A 125 10.16 3.72 28.61
N HIS A 126 9.47 4.68 27.96
CA HIS A 126 8.05 4.92 28.19
C HIS A 126 7.21 3.66 27.96
N GLU A 127 7.44 2.99 26.84
CA GLU A 127 6.72 1.80 26.42
C GLU A 127 7.06 0.60 27.30
N PHE A 128 8.33 0.44 27.68
CA PHE A 128 8.75 -0.58 28.64
C PHE A 128 7.97 -0.43 29.95
N VAL A 129 7.97 0.76 30.54
CA VAL A 129 7.31 0.97 31.83
C VAL A 129 5.80 0.80 31.71
N HIS A 130 5.15 1.30 30.65
CA HIS A 130 3.71 1.13 30.46
C HIS A 130 3.30 -0.35 30.32
N ASN A 131 4.05 -1.11 29.53
CA ASN A 131 3.75 -2.53 29.28
C ASN A 131 4.01 -3.39 30.51
N PHE A 132 5.09 -3.11 31.23
CA PHE A 132 5.49 -3.90 32.40
C PHE A 132 5.04 -3.29 33.74
N ALA A 133 4.26 -2.20 33.76
CA ALA A 133 3.86 -1.51 34.99
C ALA A 133 3.30 -2.44 36.06
N HIS A 134 2.44 -3.39 35.67
CA HIS A 134 1.89 -4.40 36.57
C HIS A 134 2.97 -5.31 37.18
N VAL A 135 3.96 -5.72 36.39
CA VAL A 135 5.05 -6.60 36.83
C VAL A 135 6.04 -5.85 37.73
N LEU A 136 6.24 -4.55 37.44
CA LEU A 136 7.10 -3.67 38.24
C LEU A 136 6.39 -3.13 39.49
N GLU A 137 5.12 -3.50 39.73
CA GLU A 137 4.27 -2.98 40.80
C GLU A 137 4.17 -1.45 40.80
N ILE A 138 4.23 -0.83 39.63
CA ILE A 138 4.08 0.61 39.42
C ILE A 138 2.63 0.91 39.05
N ASP A 139 2.01 1.87 39.74
CA ASP A 139 0.69 2.36 39.38
C ASP A 139 0.76 3.14 38.05
N ARG A 140 0.07 2.62 37.03
CA ARG A 140 -0.03 3.26 35.70
C ARG A 140 -0.56 4.69 35.77
N SER A 141 -1.40 5.02 36.76
CA SER A 141 -1.95 6.38 36.91
C SER A 141 -0.88 7.42 37.25
N THR A 142 0.25 6.98 37.81
CA THR A 142 1.37 7.84 38.21
C THR A 142 2.38 8.07 37.08
N LEU A 143 2.27 7.32 35.99
CA LEU A 143 3.19 7.41 34.87
C LEU A 143 2.95 8.70 34.07
N PRO A 144 3.99 9.43 33.68
CA PRO A 144 3.84 10.58 32.80
C PRO A 144 3.38 10.13 31.41
N SER A 145 2.54 10.92 30.75
CA SER A 145 2.29 10.76 29.32
C SER A 145 3.59 10.95 28.53
N LEU A 146 3.68 10.41 27.31
CA LEU A 146 4.88 10.56 26.47
C LEU A 146 5.32 12.02 26.31
N GLY A 147 4.38 12.94 26.10
CA GLY A 147 4.68 14.37 25.99
C GLY A 147 5.22 14.97 27.29
N ALA A 148 4.60 14.65 28.43
CA ALA A 148 5.09 15.05 29.75
C ALA A 148 6.49 14.48 30.05
N PHE A 149 6.72 13.22 29.68
CA PHE A 149 8.00 12.56 29.83
C PHE A 149 9.09 13.25 28.99
N CYS A 150 8.81 13.51 27.71
CA CYS A 150 9.72 14.26 26.84
C CYS A 150 10.00 15.68 27.35
N ALA A 151 8.98 16.38 27.87
CA ALA A 151 9.14 17.71 28.47
C ALA A 151 10.09 17.68 29.67
N GLY A 152 9.85 16.76 30.60
CA GLY A 152 10.68 16.60 31.80
C GLY A 152 12.13 16.21 31.47
N LEU A 153 12.36 15.37 30.46
CA LEU A 153 13.72 15.03 30.00
C LEU A 153 14.51 16.24 29.46
N VAL A 154 13.81 17.26 28.96
CA VAL A 154 14.42 18.51 28.48
C VAL A 154 14.57 19.55 29.61
N GLY A 155 14.16 19.20 30.83
CA GLY A 155 14.28 20.04 32.02
C GLY A 155 13.11 20.98 32.25
N ASP A 156 11.92 20.67 31.72
CA ASP A 156 10.72 21.43 32.03
C ASP A 156 10.30 21.26 33.49
N ALA A 157 10.21 22.37 34.24
CA ALA A 157 10.04 22.36 35.69
C ALA A 157 8.71 21.71 36.14
N GLU A 158 7.64 21.83 35.35
CA GLU A 158 6.33 21.25 35.70
C GLU A 158 6.31 19.73 35.56
N HIS A 159 7.16 19.18 34.69
CA HIS A 159 7.18 17.76 34.35
C HIS A 159 8.40 17.01 34.89
N PHE A 160 9.44 17.74 35.31
CA PHE A 160 10.70 17.16 35.79
C PHE A 160 10.50 16.25 37.00
N ASP A 161 9.66 16.65 37.96
CA ASP A 161 9.38 15.85 39.16
C ASP A 161 8.86 14.45 38.81
N LYS A 162 8.00 14.33 37.80
CA LYS A 162 7.46 13.03 37.36
C LYS A 162 8.56 12.11 36.79
N VAL A 163 9.49 12.69 36.03
CA VAL A 163 10.65 11.96 35.50
C VAL A 163 11.53 11.47 36.63
N ILE A 164 11.85 12.34 37.59
CA ILE A 164 12.66 11.99 38.76
C ILE A 164 12.00 10.90 39.61
N HIS A 165 10.69 11.01 39.88
CA HIS A 165 9.96 9.98 40.60
C HIS A 165 10.01 8.62 39.88
N LEU A 166 9.79 8.60 38.57
CA LEU A 166 9.90 7.38 37.78
C LEU A 166 11.33 6.80 37.84
N THR A 167 12.35 7.63 37.67
CA THR A 167 13.76 7.20 37.76
C THR A 167 14.09 6.63 39.13
N GLN A 168 13.61 7.26 40.21
CA GLN A 168 13.80 6.75 41.57
C GLN A 168 13.14 5.38 41.78
N SER A 169 11.91 5.20 41.28
CA SER A 169 11.20 3.91 41.37
C SER A 169 11.93 2.81 40.60
N LEU A 170 12.32 3.07 39.35
CA LEU A 170 13.10 2.11 38.55
C LEU A 170 14.46 1.80 39.17
N PHE A 171 15.12 2.81 39.75
CA PHE A 171 16.38 2.62 40.45
C PHE A 171 16.22 1.73 41.69
N ARG A 172 15.19 1.93 42.51
CA ARG A 172 14.89 1.05 43.65
C ARG A 172 14.68 -0.40 43.22
N LEU A 173 13.89 -0.61 42.16
CA LEU A 173 13.67 -1.95 41.59
C LEU A 173 14.99 -2.59 41.13
N SER A 174 15.90 -1.82 40.53
CA SER A 174 17.21 -2.32 40.11
C SER A 174 18.12 -2.73 41.28
N LEU A 175 17.94 -2.10 42.46
CA LEU A 175 18.69 -2.44 43.67
C LEU A 175 18.11 -3.67 44.38
N GLU A 176 16.78 -3.80 44.37
CA GLU A 176 16.07 -4.93 44.98
C GLU A 176 16.23 -6.21 44.16
N TYR A 177 16.25 -6.06 42.83
CA TYR A 177 16.44 -7.15 41.88
C TYR A 177 17.69 -6.92 41.03
N PRO A 178 18.91 -7.11 41.57
CA PRO A 178 20.17 -6.86 40.85
C PRO A 178 20.42 -7.83 39.68
N GLY A 179 19.46 -8.69 39.36
CA GLY A 179 19.60 -9.77 38.39
C GLY A 179 20.41 -10.94 38.93
N LEU A 180 20.54 -11.97 38.10
CA LEU A 180 21.48 -13.06 38.35
C LEU A 180 22.89 -12.56 38.01
N PRO A 181 23.92 -12.89 38.80
CA PRO A 181 25.29 -12.57 38.44
C PRO A 181 25.57 -13.13 37.04
N ALA A 182 26.20 -12.33 36.18
CA ALA A 182 26.57 -12.75 34.84
C ALA A 182 27.27 -14.10 34.93
N GLY A 183 26.60 -15.16 34.49
CA GLY A 183 27.17 -16.50 34.46
C GLY A 183 28.52 -16.40 33.76
N LYS A 184 29.58 -16.83 34.45
CA LYS A 184 30.94 -16.81 33.90
C LYS A 184 30.90 -17.42 32.50
N ARG A 185 31.21 -16.61 31.48
CA ARG A 185 31.45 -17.10 30.13
C ARG A 185 32.69 -17.97 30.10
#